data_AF-A0A429XY96-F1
#
_entry.id   AF-A0A429XY96-F1
#
_cell.length_a   1.000
_cell.length_b   1.000
_cell.length_c   1.000
_cell.angle_alpha   90.00
_cell.angle_beta   90.00
_cell.angle_gamma   90.00
#
_symmetry.space_group_name_H-M   'P 1'
#
loop_
_entity.id
_entity.type
_entity.pdbx_description
1 polymer ?
#
loop_
_entity_poly.entity_id
_entity_poly.type
_entity_poly.pdbx_seq_one_letter_code
_entity_poly.pdbx_strand_id
1 'polypeptide(L)'
;MIFLLYHHTILSSKSGNFFRKTPYLYVKLEYKAIELEGASLVIFPLSYIEFLTHFHGDRDFFECHEVLEEHWKQHGMERNSVWVGLIQIAVSLYHYRRENKTGALKMMDKAFQILSNKRAAVHTLGINHQQLIAILNQCRRDMDSDIPYEFINTNLPIHDDELLTVCKERVRGLGLEWGSKNDVFDPYIVNKHIARREFSESQLVDVK
;
A
#
# COMPACT_ATOMS: atom_id res chain seq x y z
N MET A 1 -22.45 -27.50 -10.54
CA MET A 1 -21.88 -28.84 -10.29
C MET A 1 -21.19 -29.27 -11.57
N ILE A 2 -19.85 -29.30 -11.58
CA ILE A 2 -18.94 -30.09 -12.43
C ILE A 2 -17.52 -29.53 -12.19
N PHE A 3 -16.74 -30.30 -11.44
CA PHE A 3 -15.27 -30.31 -11.44
C PHE A 3 -14.75 -30.54 -12.86
N LEU A 4 -13.50 -30.18 -13.16
CA LEU A 4 -12.52 -30.90 -14.00
C LEU A 4 -11.35 -29.93 -14.29
N LEU A 5 -10.26 -30.01 -13.53
CA LEU A 5 -9.07 -30.85 -13.70
C LEU A 5 -7.92 -30.09 -14.37
N TYR A 6 -6.92 -29.81 -13.54
CA TYR A 6 -5.54 -29.55 -13.93
C TYR A 6 -5.03 -30.62 -14.90
N HIS A 7 -4.34 -30.20 -15.96
CA HIS A 7 -3.34 -31.04 -16.62
C HIS A 7 -2.08 -30.22 -16.87
N HIS A 8 -1.05 -30.52 -16.07
CA HIS A 8 0.33 -30.21 -16.39
C HIS A 8 0.75 -31.06 -17.58
N THR A 9 1.35 -30.44 -18.60
CA THR A 9 2.20 -31.14 -19.57
C THR A 9 3.52 -30.41 -19.66
N ILE A 10 4.56 -31.07 -19.14
CA ILE A 10 5.96 -30.74 -19.35
C ILE A 10 6.36 -31.36 -20.69
N LEU A 11 6.95 -30.58 -21.61
CA LEU A 11 7.76 -31.10 -22.70
C LEU A 11 9.10 -30.35 -22.77
N SER A 12 10.13 -31.18 -22.87
CA SER A 12 11.56 -30.86 -22.77
C SER A 12 12.22 -30.67 -24.15
N SER A 13 13.16 -29.72 -24.19
CA SER A 13 14.35 -29.58 -25.05
C SER A 13 14.23 -29.67 -26.59
N LYS A 14 14.77 -28.65 -27.28
CA LYS A 14 15.94 -28.78 -28.19
C LYS A 14 16.43 -27.40 -28.65
N SER A 15 17.75 -27.33 -28.82
CA SER A 15 18.66 -26.22 -29.14
C SER A 15 18.40 -25.46 -30.45
N GLY A 16 18.70 -24.15 -30.48
CA GLY A 16 18.93 -23.39 -31.72
C GLY A 16 18.92 -21.87 -31.54
N ASN A 17 20.09 -21.23 -31.68
CA ASN A 17 20.32 -19.79 -31.61
C ASN A 17 19.46 -18.96 -32.59
N PHE A 18 18.81 -17.90 -32.09
CA PHE A 18 18.60 -16.67 -32.87
C PHE A 18 18.52 -15.46 -31.95
N PHE A 19 19.67 -14.84 -31.67
CA PHE A 19 19.72 -13.44 -31.26
C PHE A 19 19.23 -12.58 -32.43
N ARG A 20 18.02 -11.99 -32.31
CA ARG A 20 17.65 -10.70 -32.91
C ARG A 20 16.28 -10.23 -32.41
N LYS A 21 16.35 -9.19 -31.55
CA LYS A 21 15.39 -8.09 -31.31
C LYS A 21 13.88 -8.39 -31.46
N THR A 22 13.19 -8.38 -30.32
CA THR A 22 11.82 -7.84 -30.22
C THR A 22 11.76 -6.78 -29.11
N PRO A 23 11.56 -5.49 -29.44
CA PRO A 23 11.60 -4.37 -28.48
C PRO A 23 10.21 -4.01 -27.94
N TYR A 24 9.44 -4.97 -27.42
CA TYR A 24 8.03 -4.72 -27.06
C TYR A 24 7.58 -5.22 -25.68
N LEU A 25 8.45 -5.82 -24.87
CA LEU A 25 8.03 -6.43 -23.61
C LEU A 25 8.26 -5.56 -22.35
N TYR A 26 8.86 -4.38 -22.48
CA TYR A 26 9.27 -3.56 -21.34
C TYR A 26 8.44 -2.28 -21.09
N VAL A 27 7.39 -2.01 -21.88
CA VAL A 27 6.58 -0.78 -21.71
C VAL A 27 5.08 -1.09 -21.68
N LYS A 28 4.65 -1.91 -20.72
CA LYS A 28 3.23 -1.98 -20.31
C LYS A 28 3.09 -2.06 -18.78
N LEU A 29 4.04 -1.44 -18.07
CA LEU A 29 4.01 -1.18 -16.64
C LEU A 29 3.57 0.27 -16.45
N GLU A 30 2.27 0.50 -16.42
CA GLU A 30 1.72 1.63 -15.67
C GLU A 30 0.24 1.43 -15.34
N TYR A 31 -0.49 0.62 -16.09
CA TYR A 31 -1.87 0.24 -15.76
C TYR A 31 -2.18 -1.18 -16.25
N LYS A 32 -2.74 -2.03 -15.37
CA LYS A 32 -3.19 -3.38 -15.74
C LYS A 32 -4.60 -3.26 -16.31
N ALA A 33 -4.71 -3.17 -17.63
CA ALA A 33 -6.01 -3.33 -18.29
C ALA A 33 -6.40 -4.81 -18.24
N ILE A 34 -7.51 -5.12 -17.57
CA ILE A 34 -8.23 -6.39 -17.76
C ILE A 34 -9.38 -6.05 -18.70
N GLU A 35 -9.34 -6.56 -19.93
CA GLU A 35 -10.43 -6.39 -20.89
C GLU A 35 -11.62 -7.24 -20.44
N LEU A 36 -12.65 -6.59 -19.88
CA LEU A 36 -13.99 -7.14 -19.73
C LEU A 36 -14.93 -6.31 -20.60
N GLU A 37 -15.65 -6.96 -21.51
CA GLU A 37 -16.58 -6.32 -22.44
C GLU A 37 -17.61 -5.46 -21.67
N GLY A 38 -17.62 -4.15 -21.95
CA GLY A 38 -18.75 -3.26 -21.64
C GLY A 38 -18.75 -2.55 -20.28
N ALA A 39 -17.73 -2.68 -19.43
CA ALA A 39 -17.62 -1.93 -18.19
C ALA A 39 -16.57 -0.81 -18.28
N SER A 40 -16.90 0.40 -17.83
CA SER A 40 -15.97 1.51 -17.73
C SER A 40 -14.83 1.12 -16.77
N LEU A 41 -13.62 0.86 -17.29
CA LEU A 41 -12.46 0.48 -16.49
C LEU A 41 -12.18 1.55 -15.42
N VAL A 42 -12.35 1.22 -14.14
CA VAL A 42 -11.80 2.03 -13.04
C VAL A 42 -10.35 1.61 -12.87
N ILE A 43 -9.44 2.41 -13.42
CA ILE A 43 -8.01 2.14 -13.32
C ILE A 43 -7.44 2.88 -12.11
N PHE A 44 -7.06 2.13 -11.09
CA PHE A 44 -6.34 2.66 -9.93
C PHE A 44 -4.83 2.77 -10.22
N PRO A 45 -4.13 3.80 -9.70
CA PRO A 45 -2.67 3.90 -9.82
C PRO A 45 -1.97 2.71 -9.17
N LEU A 46 -0.90 2.21 -9.79
CA LEU A 46 -0.12 1.10 -9.24
C LEU A 46 0.43 1.41 -7.84
N SER A 47 0.92 2.63 -7.61
CA SER A 47 1.39 3.10 -6.30
C SER A 47 0.31 3.03 -5.22
N TYR A 48 -0.95 3.29 -5.57
CA TYR A 48 -2.07 3.17 -4.64
C TYR A 48 -2.37 1.70 -4.32
N ILE A 49 -2.29 0.81 -5.31
CA ILE A 49 -2.42 -0.64 -5.10
C ILE A 49 -1.28 -1.17 -4.22
N GLU A 50 -0.03 -0.76 -4.44
CA GLU A 50 1.11 -1.08 -3.58
C GLU A 50 0.90 -0.58 -2.15
N PHE A 51 0.47 0.68 -2.00
CA PHE A 51 0.13 1.24 -0.71
C PHE A 51 -0.88 0.36 0.03
N LEU A 52 -1.98 -0.03 -0.62
CA LEU A 52 -2.99 -0.89 0.00
C LEU A 52 -2.46 -2.30 0.29
N THR A 53 -1.57 -2.82 -0.56
CA THR A 53 -0.95 -4.14 -0.41
C THR A 53 -0.09 -4.17 0.85
N HIS A 54 0.81 -3.20 1.04
CA HIS A 54 1.61 -3.10 2.26
C HIS A 54 0.74 -2.78 3.48
N PHE A 55 -0.21 -1.86 3.34
CA PHE A 55 -1.07 -1.45 4.45
C PHE A 55 -1.87 -2.61 5.05
N HIS A 56 -2.31 -3.57 4.22
CA HIS A 56 -3.15 -4.69 4.65
C HIS A 56 -2.44 -6.04 4.71
N GLY A 57 -1.31 -6.21 4.02
CA GLY A 57 -0.57 -7.47 3.93
C GLY A 57 0.47 -7.60 5.03
N ASP A 58 1.56 -6.83 4.92
CA ASP A 58 2.72 -6.89 5.81
C ASP A 58 2.72 -5.80 6.90
N ARG A 59 1.80 -4.84 6.82
CA ARG A 59 1.74 -3.67 7.70
C ARG A 59 3.05 -2.86 7.67
N ASP A 60 3.77 -2.84 6.55
CA ASP A 60 4.93 -1.96 6.33
C ASP A 60 4.45 -0.53 6.03
N PHE A 61 4.07 0.19 7.09
CA PHE A 61 3.60 1.57 6.96
C PHE A 61 4.70 2.55 6.52
N PHE A 62 5.96 2.17 6.66
CA PHE A 62 7.07 2.97 6.14
C PHE A 62 7.12 2.87 4.62
N GLU A 63 7.03 1.66 4.07
CA GLU A 63 6.92 1.45 2.61
C GLU A 63 5.63 2.08 2.04
N CYS A 64 4.52 2.01 2.78
CA CYS A 64 3.30 2.75 2.43
C CYS A 64 3.56 4.25 2.23
N HIS A 65 4.29 4.87 3.16
CA HIS A 65 4.67 6.27 3.07
C HIS A 65 5.53 6.51 1.82
N GLU A 66 6.58 5.73 1.61
CA GLU A 66 7.52 5.96 0.52
C GLU A 66 6.87 5.84 -0.85
N VAL A 67 6.11 4.77 -1.09
CA VAL A 67 5.47 4.52 -2.38
C VAL A 67 4.45 5.62 -2.72
N LEU A 68 3.66 6.05 -1.73
CA LEU A 68 2.62 7.05 -1.98
C LEU A 68 3.18 8.48 -1.99
N GLU A 69 4.28 8.75 -1.28
CA GLU A 69 5.00 10.02 -1.36
C GLU A 69 5.61 10.22 -2.76
N GLU A 70 6.22 9.18 -3.34
CA GLU A 70 6.76 9.24 -4.70
C GLU A 70 5.65 9.53 -5.72
N HIS A 71 4.50 8.86 -5.59
CA HIS A 71 3.33 9.17 -6.41
C HIS A 71 2.88 10.62 -6.24
N TRP A 72 2.76 11.11 -5.00
CA TRP A 72 2.37 12.50 -4.72
C TRP A 72 3.34 13.53 -5.30
N LYS A 73 4.66 13.25 -5.28
CA LYS A 73 5.69 14.09 -5.91
C LYS A 73 5.49 14.23 -7.41
N GLN A 74 5.16 13.13 -8.08
CA GLN A 74 4.93 13.10 -9.52
C GLN A 74 3.62 13.77 -9.94
N HIS A 75 2.67 13.96 -9.02
CA HIS A 75 1.33 14.49 -9.28
C HIS A 75 1.10 15.90 -8.71
N GLY A 76 2.16 16.72 -8.70
CA GLY A 76 2.07 18.16 -8.43
C GLY A 76 2.12 18.57 -6.96
N MET A 77 2.36 17.63 -6.03
CA MET A 77 2.67 17.93 -4.63
C MET A 77 1.63 18.80 -3.89
N GLU A 78 0.35 18.70 -4.24
CA GLU A 78 -0.70 19.45 -3.54
C GLU A 78 -0.75 19.02 -2.06
N ARG A 79 -0.48 19.97 -1.15
CA ARG A 79 -0.37 19.72 0.30
C ARG A 79 -1.65 19.21 0.96
N ASN A 80 -2.81 19.52 0.37
CA ASN A 80 -4.13 19.13 0.88
C ASN A 80 -4.77 18.02 0.01
N SER A 81 -3.99 17.29 -0.78
CA SER A 81 -4.49 16.18 -1.60
C SER A 81 -4.92 14.98 -0.74
N VAL A 82 -5.76 14.11 -1.31
CA VAL A 82 -6.15 12.83 -0.69
C VAL A 82 -4.93 11.94 -0.41
N TRP A 83 -3.90 12.02 -1.26
CA TRP A 83 -2.64 11.29 -1.10
C TRP A 83 -1.93 11.65 0.20
N VAL A 84 -1.81 12.95 0.52
CA VAL A 84 -1.21 13.40 1.79
C VAL A 84 -1.99 12.87 2.99
N GLY A 85 -3.32 12.82 2.91
CA GLY A 85 -4.15 12.22 3.95
C GLY A 85 -3.85 10.74 4.17
N LEU A 86 -3.78 9.94 3.11
CA LEU A 86 -3.46 8.51 3.19
C LEU A 86 -2.03 8.26 3.70
N ILE A 87 -1.05 9.06 3.24
CA ILE A 87 0.33 9.03 3.74
C ILE A 87 0.35 9.27 5.25
N GLN A 88 -0.39 10.29 5.73
CA GLN A 88 -0.42 10.64 7.15
C GLN A 88 -1.06 9.54 8.02
N ILE A 89 -2.02 8.76 7.50
CA ILE A 89 -2.52 7.57 8.21
C ILE A 89 -1.39 6.57 8.43
N ALA A 90 -0.65 6.22 7.37
CA ALA A 90 0.47 5.27 7.48
C ALA A 90 1.55 5.77 8.44
N VAL A 91 1.97 7.04 8.32
CA VAL A 91 2.97 7.64 9.21
C VAL A 91 2.47 7.68 10.66
N SER A 92 1.18 7.94 10.89
CA SER A 92 0.59 7.89 12.23
C SER A 92 0.71 6.50 12.85
N LEU A 93 0.31 5.46 12.12
CA LEU A 93 0.35 4.08 12.63
C LEU A 93 1.80 3.62 12.85
N TYR A 94 2.71 4.01 11.97
CA TYR A 94 4.15 3.79 12.14
C TYR A 94 4.69 4.42 13.43
N HIS A 95 4.37 5.68 13.70
CA HIS A 95 4.77 6.34 14.95
C HIS A 95 4.18 5.67 16.18
N TYR A 96 2.90 5.28 16.11
CA TYR A 96 2.22 4.66 17.24
C TYR A 96 2.83 3.28 17.58
N ARG A 97 3.15 2.48 16.56
CA ARG A 97 3.88 1.20 16.71
C ARG A 97 5.23 1.38 17.42
N ARG A 98 5.89 2.53 17.24
CA ARG A 98 7.17 2.87 17.87
C ARG A 98 7.03 3.61 19.21
N GLU A 99 5.86 3.52 19.84
CA GLU A 99 5.54 4.18 21.11
C GLU A 99 5.66 5.72 21.06
N ASN A 100 5.69 6.31 19.86
CA ASN A 100 5.68 7.75 19.66
C ASN A 100 4.24 8.25 19.52
N LYS A 101 3.51 8.25 20.65
CA LYS A 101 2.11 8.69 20.72
C LYS A 101 1.91 10.13 20.23
N THR A 102 2.75 11.06 20.65
CA THR A 102 2.65 12.48 20.27
C THR A 102 2.78 12.66 18.76
N GLY A 103 3.72 11.96 18.13
CA GLY A 103 3.90 11.96 16.67
C GLY A 103 2.72 11.33 15.95
N ALA A 104 2.21 10.20 16.48
CA ALA A 104 1.06 9.50 15.93
C ALA A 104 -0.20 10.37 15.92
N LEU A 105 -0.64 10.87 17.08
CA LEU A 105 -1.83 11.72 17.20
C LEU A 105 -1.76 12.94 16.28
N LYS A 106 -0.60 13.60 16.23
CA LYS A 106 -0.38 14.75 15.35
C LYS A 106 -0.59 14.40 13.86
N MET A 107 -0.15 13.22 13.41
CA MET A 107 -0.34 12.80 12.03
C MET A 107 -1.78 12.34 11.78
N MET A 108 -2.39 11.62 12.72
CA MET A 108 -3.79 11.19 12.61
C MET A 108 -4.75 12.38 12.55
N ASP A 109 -4.52 13.42 13.35
CA ASP A 109 -5.32 14.65 13.34
C ASP A 109 -5.26 15.35 11.97
N LYS A 110 -4.07 15.44 11.38
CA LYS A 110 -3.89 16.03 10.04
C LYS A 110 -4.57 15.19 8.96
N ALA A 111 -4.42 13.87 9.02
CA ALA A 111 -5.08 12.95 8.09
C ALA A 111 -6.60 13.13 8.15
N PHE A 112 -7.15 13.18 9.36
CA PHE A 112 -8.57 13.42 9.62
C PHE A 112 -9.03 14.76 9.01
N GLN A 113 -8.32 15.85 9.24
CA GLN A 113 -8.65 17.17 8.71
C GLN A 113 -8.68 17.21 7.17
N ILE A 114 -7.70 16.57 6.52
CA ILE A 114 -7.64 16.51 5.05
C ILE A 114 -8.79 15.65 4.52
N LEU A 115 -8.92 14.42 5.01
CA LEU A 115 -9.82 13.42 4.44
C LEU A 115 -11.30 13.71 4.73
N SER A 116 -11.61 14.38 5.85
CA SER A 116 -12.98 14.84 6.15
C SER A 116 -13.52 15.77 5.06
N ASN A 117 -12.65 16.58 4.45
CA ASN A 117 -13.01 17.56 3.43
C ASN A 117 -12.89 17.02 1.99
N LYS A 118 -12.52 15.75 1.80
CA LYS A 118 -12.21 15.16 0.49
C LYS A 118 -13.11 13.97 0.14
N ARG A 119 -14.40 14.04 0.51
CA ARG A 119 -15.39 12.95 0.31
C ARG A 119 -15.38 12.36 -1.11
N ALA A 120 -15.48 13.21 -2.13
CA ALA A 120 -15.51 12.76 -3.53
C ALA A 120 -14.22 12.03 -3.93
N ALA A 121 -13.06 12.60 -3.58
CA ALA A 121 -11.76 12.00 -3.90
C ALA A 121 -11.57 10.65 -3.19
N VAL A 122 -11.95 10.55 -1.91
CA VAL A 122 -11.90 9.29 -1.15
C VAL A 122 -12.80 8.22 -1.80
N HIS A 123 -14.00 8.60 -2.24
CA HIS A 123 -14.90 7.69 -2.93
C HIS A 123 -14.36 7.25 -4.30
N THR A 124 -13.74 8.14 -5.07
CA THR A 124 -13.07 7.79 -6.34
C THR A 124 -11.93 6.80 -6.16
N LEU A 125 -11.32 6.73 -4.96
CA LEU A 125 -10.32 5.72 -4.60
C LEU A 125 -10.92 4.39 -4.11
N GLY A 126 -12.24 4.20 -4.21
CA GLY A 126 -12.93 2.99 -3.78
C GLY A 126 -12.98 2.81 -2.26
N ILE A 127 -12.78 3.89 -1.49
CA ILE A 127 -12.86 3.89 -0.02
C ILE A 127 -14.17 4.50 0.46
N ASN A 128 -14.82 3.83 1.42
CA ASN A 128 -16.04 4.32 2.03
C ASN A 128 -15.69 5.49 2.96
N HIS A 129 -15.98 6.70 2.51
CA HIS A 129 -15.64 7.93 3.24
C HIS A 129 -16.21 7.95 4.67
N GLN A 130 -17.47 7.58 4.86
CA GLN A 130 -18.11 7.65 6.19
C GLN A 130 -17.45 6.69 7.18
N GLN A 131 -17.20 5.45 6.74
CA GLN A 131 -16.50 4.45 7.55
C GLN A 131 -15.06 4.90 7.81
N LEU A 132 -14.38 5.50 6.84
CA LEU A 132 -13.01 5.99 6.99
C LEU A 132 -12.95 7.04 8.11
N ILE A 133 -13.81 8.06 8.06
CA ILE A 133 -13.85 9.12 9.08
C ILE A 133 -14.19 8.55 10.47
N ALA A 134 -15.08 7.55 10.55
CA ALA A 134 -15.37 6.86 11.80
C ALA A 134 -14.15 6.12 12.35
N ILE A 135 -13.42 5.39 11.49
CA ILE A 135 -12.18 4.69 11.84
C ILE A 135 -11.11 5.66 12.33
N LEU A 136 -10.85 6.76 11.62
CA LEU A 136 -9.84 7.74 12.03
C LEU A 136 -10.16 8.36 13.40
N ASN A 137 -11.44 8.68 13.65
CA ASN A 137 -11.87 9.16 14.96
C ASN A 137 -11.72 8.11 16.07
N GLN A 138 -11.98 6.85 15.77
CA GLN A 138 -11.77 5.76 16.73
C GLN A 138 -10.29 5.60 17.06
N CYS A 139 -9.42 5.55 16.04
CA CYS A 139 -7.97 5.49 16.24
C CYS A 139 -7.46 6.64 17.12
N ARG A 140 -7.93 7.88 16.91
CA ARG A 140 -7.56 9.03 17.76
C ARG A 140 -7.93 8.80 19.23
N ARG A 141 -9.16 8.36 19.51
CA ARG A 141 -9.61 8.07 20.87
C ARG A 141 -8.82 6.94 21.52
N ASP A 142 -8.53 5.89 20.77
CA ASP A 142 -7.78 4.73 21.26
C ASP A 142 -6.33 5.11 21.57
N MET A 143 -5.70 5.90 20.69
CA MET A 143 -4.36 6.45 20.93
C MET A 143 -4.34 7.37 22.16
N ASP A 144 -5.34 8.26 22.31
CA ASP A 144 -5.47 9.12 23.49
C ASP A 144 -5.64 8.31 24.78
N SER A 145 -6.33 7.17 24.70
CA SER A 145 -6.59 6.25 25.83
C SER A 145 -5.48 5.22 26.06
N ASP A 146 -4.34 5.35 25.37
CA ASP A 146 -3.18 4.44 25.49
C ASP A 146 -3.52 2.97 25.22
N ILE A 147 -4.46 2.71 24.30
CA ILE A 147 -4.75 1.36 23.85
C ILE A 147 -3.54 0.83 23.07
N PRO A 148 -3.07 -0.41 23.34
CA PRO A 148 -1.93 -0.97 22.61
C PRO A 148 -2.17 -1.03 21.10
N TYR A 149 -1.10 -0.85 20.33
CA TYR A 149 -1.14 -0.71 18.88
C TYR A 149 -1.82 -1.92 18.18
N GLU A 150 -1.64 -3.13 18.71
CA GLU A 150 -2.21 -4.38 18.19
C GLU A 150 -3.74 -4.36 18.11
N PHE A 151 -4.38 -3.55 18.97
CA PHE A 151 -5.83 -3.37 18.99
C PHE A 151 -6.31 -2.23 18.08
N ILE A 152 -5.42 -1.32 17.70
CA ILE A 152 -5.71 -0.15 16.84
C ILE A 152 -5.44 -0.45 15.36
N ASN A 153 -4.54 -1.38 15.04
CA ASN A 153 -4.20 -1.74 13.67
C ASN A 153 -5.44 -2.19 12.88
N THR A 154 -5.97 -1.25 12.09
CA THR A 154 -7.26 -1.36 11.41
C THR A 154 -7.06 -1.44 9.90
N ASN A 155 -8.09 -1.87 9.18
CA ASN A 155 -8.10 -1.90 7.73
C ASN A 155 -8.78 -0.65 7.19
N LEU A 156 -8.34 -0.17 6.02
CA LEU A 156 -9.06 0.88 5.31
C LEU A 156 -10.36 0.29 4.75
N PRO A 157 -11.48 1.04 4.80
CA PRO A 157 -12.79 0.53 4.43
C PRO A 157 -12.98 0.59 2.90
N ILE A 158 -12.31 -0.32 2.19
CA ILE A 158 -12.46 -0.48 0.74
C ILE A 158 -13.84 -1.07 0.45
N HIS A 159 -14.62 -0.42 -0.43
CA HIS A 159 -15.94 -0.90 -0.88
C HIS A 159 -16.00 -1.19 -2.38
N ASP A 160 -14.92 -0.90 -3.12
CA ASP A 160 -14.78 -1.28 -4.52
C ASP A 160 -14.30 -2.74 -4.61
N ASP A 161 -15.14 -3.61 -5.17
CA ASP A 161 -14.89 -5.06 -5.21
C ASP A 161 -13.72 -5.43 -6.13
N GLU A 162 -13.51 -4.69 -7.22
CA GLU A 162 -12.41 -4.92 -8.16
C GLU A 162 -11.08 -4.55 -7.52
N LEU A 163 -11.01 -3.37 -6.90
CA LEU A 163 -9.85 -2.93 -6.12
C LEU A 163 -9.50 -3.93 -5.02
N LEU A 164 -10.50 -4.34 -4.24
CA LEU A 164 -10.31 -5.29 -3.16
C LEU A 164 -9.79 -6.64 -3.67
N THR A 165 -10.32 -7.11 -4.79
CA THR A 165 -9.86 -8.35 -5.44
C THR A 165 -8.40 -8.24 -5.87
N VAL A 166 -8.04 -7.16 -6.58
CA VAL A 166 -6.66 -6.93 -7.04
C VAL A 166 -5.68 -6.88 -5.87
N CYS A 167 -6.02 -6.16 -4.80
CA CYS A 167 -5.14 -6.03 -3.64
C CYS A 167 -4.98 -7.38 -2.90
N LYS A 168 -6.07 -8.15 -2.74
CA LYS A 168 -6.01 -9.48 -2.12
C LYS A 168 -5.16 -10.47 -2.93
N GLU A 169 -5.29 -10.47 -4.25
CA GLU A 169 -4.45 -11.32 -5.13
C GLU A 169 -2.98 -10.91 -5.03
N ARG A 170 -2.68 -9.61 -4.93
CA ARG A 170 -1.32 -9.13 -4.78
C ARG A 170 -0.70 -9.54 -3.44
N VAL A 171 -1.43 -9.34 -2.34
CA VAL A 171 -1.02 -9.79 -1.00
C VAL A 171 -0.78 -11.31 -0.98
N ARG A 172 -1.68 -12.10 -1.59
CA ARG A 172 -1.49 -13.55 -1.72
C ARG A 172 -0.25 -13.92 -2.55
N GLY A 173 0.03 -13.18 -3.62
CA GLY A 173 1.23 -13.36 -4.44
C GLY A 173 2.54 -13.15 -3.67
N LEU A 174 2.51 -12.38 -2.58
CA LEU A 174 3.63 -12.19 -1.65
C LEU A 174 3.71 -13.27 -0.55
N GLY A 175 2.78 -14.23 -0.54
CA GLY A 175 2.69 -15.25 0.52
C GLY A 175 2.11 -14.72 1.84
N LEU A 176 1.44 -13.55 1.80
CA LEU A 176 0.86 -12.89 2.97
C LEU A 176 -0.67 -13.08 3.01
N GLU A 177 -1.27 -12.77 4.15
CA GLU A 177 -2.73 -12.81 4.36
C GLU A 177 -3.32 -11.40 4.44
N TRP A 178 -4.37 -11.14 3.67
CA TRP A 178 -5.04 -9.85 3.65
C TRP A 178 -5.70 -9.51 4.98
N GLY A 179 -5.35 -8.34 5.53
CA GLY A 179 -5.93 -7.81 6.76
C GLY A 179 -5.45 -8.56 8.00
N SER A 180 -4.37 -9.34 7.88
CA SER A 180 -3.76 -10.01 9.02
C SER A 180 -3.44 -9.00 10.13
N LYS A 181 -3.77 -9.39 11.36
CA LYS A 181 -3.40 -8.67 12.58
C LYS A 181 -2.11 -9.20 13.20
N ASN A 182 -1.56 -10.26 12.63
CA ASN A 182 -0.25 -10.77 13.00
C ASN A 182 0.79 -9.82 12.43
N ASP A 183 0.92 -8.68 13.10
CA ASP A 183 2.04 -7.78 12.89
C ASP A 183 3.27 -8.58 13.34
N VAL A 184 4.01 -9.09 12.38
CA VAL A 184 5.34 -9.58 12.69
C VAL A 184 6.08 -8.31 13.11
N PHE A 185 6.39 -8.20 14.40
CA PHE A 185 7.38 -7.26 14.92
C PHE A 185 8.70 -7.64 14.25
N ASP A 186 8.85 -7.28 12.99
CA ASP A 186 10.08 -7.40 12.25
C ASP A 186 10.87 -6.13 12.54
N PRO A 187 11.95 -6.20 13.35
CA PRO A 187 12.78 -5.04 13.62
C PRO A 187 13.32 -4.41 12.33
N TYR A 188 13.39 -5.16 11.23
CA TYR A 188 13.78 -4.66 9.91
C TYR A 188 12.73 -3.72 9.30
N ILE A 189 11.44 -4.04 9.40
CA ILE A 189 10.35 -3.15 8.95
C ILE A 189 10.29 -1.91 9.83
N VAL A 190 10.48 -2.06 11.14
CA VAL A 190 10.44 -0.93 12.09
C VAL A 190 11.65 0.00 11.93
N ASN A 191 12.84 -0.54 11.64
CA ASN A 191 14.11 0.20 11.54
C ASN A 191 14.61 0.40 10.10
N LYS A 192 13.80 0.13 9.08
CA LYS A 192 14.17 0.24 7.66
C LYS A 192 14.82 1.59 7.29
N HIS A 193 14.34 2.67 7.91
CA HIS A 193 14.91 4.02 7.75
C HIS A 193 16.35 4.16 8.27
N ILE A 194 16.73 3.42 9.32
CA ILE A 194 18.10 3.40 9.87
C ILE A 194 19.01 2.61 8.95
N ALA A 195 18.60 1.39 8.57
CA ALA A 195 19.37 0.53 7.67
C ALA A 195 19.66 1.21 6.31
N ARG A 196 18.71 2.00 5.78
CA ARG A 196 18.92 2.77 4.55
C ARG A 196 19.84 3.98 4.72
N ARG A 197 19.81 4.67 5.87
CA ARG A 197 20.77 5.76 6.16
C ARG A 197 22.19 5.21 6.27
N GLU A 198 22.37 4.10 6.98
CA GLU A 198 23.67 3.45 7.13
C GLU A 198 24.21 2.92 5.79
N PHE A 199 23.34 2.34 4.93
CA PHE A 199 23.70 1.91 3.58
C PHE A 199 24.05 3.09 2.65
N SER A 200 23.31 4.21 2.75
CA SER A 200 23.60 5.43 1.99
C SER A 200 24.88 6.12 2.48
N GLU A 201 25.18 6.08 3.78
CA GLU A 201 26.40 6.66 4.36
C GLU A 201 27.63 5.78 4.06
N SER A 202 27.52 4.45 4.06
CA SER A 202 28.64 3.55 3.74
C SER A 202 29.12 3.69 2.29
N GLN A 203 28.22 3.94 1.33
CA GLN A 203 28.60 4.20 -0.07
C GLN A 203 29.33 5.53 -0.28
N LEU A 204 29.25 6.48 0.66
CA LEU A 204 29.97 7.76 0.60
C LEU A 204 31.38 7.68 1.19
N VAL A 205 31.66 6.69 2.04
CA VAL A 205 32.98 6.50 2.68
C VAL A 205 33.95 5.77 1.74
N ASP A 206 33.45 4.92 0.83
CA ASP A 206 34.26 4.17 -0.14
C ASP A 206 34.67 4.98 -1.40
N VAL A 207 34.41 6.30 -1.43
CA VAL A 207 34.71 7.20 -2.57
C VAL A 207 35.71 8.30 -2.19
N LYS A 208 36.53 8.10 -1.16
CA LYS A 208 37.65 8.99 -0.82
C LYS A 208 38.98 8.26 -0.82
#